data_AF-A0AAD7UUK4-F1
#
_entry.id   AF-A0AAD7UUK4-F1
#
_cell.length_a   1.000
_cell.length_b   1.000
_cell.length_c   1.000
_cell.angle_alpha   90.00
_cell.angle_beta   90.00
_cell.angle_gamma   90.00
#
_symmetry.space_group_name_H-M   'P 1'
#
loop_
_entity.id
_entity.type
_entity.pdbx_description
1 polymer ?
#
loop_
_entity_poly.entity_id
_entity_poly.type
_entity_poly.pdbx_seq_one_letter_code
_entity_poly.pdbx_strand_id
1 'polypeptide(L)'
;MVRLMWDRGVRDTLHDRDAKAMKLVSKVLDDIYGARKSNKYRISGSKDRFYFLLWSLRDSTRRCYDPADYVYGVLGMLQIKIPRMDDPNAVWRHLLMALDDYMKDDDDEDRSGSPSCVDRADIIDLCKAKNIGYVYKKLIEIYFGFK
;
A
#
# COMPACT_ATOMS: atom_id res chain seq x y z
N MET A 1 48.34 32.78 30.28
CA MET A 1 48.19 32.35 28.88
C MET A 1 47.57 30.95 28.75
N VAL A 2 47.99 29.97 29.56
CA VAL A 2 47.54 28.56 29.48
C VAL A 2 46.02 28.34 29.70
N ARG A 3 45.41 29.05 30.67
CA ARG A 3 43.98 28.90 30.99
C ARG A 3 43.04 29.32 29.85
N LEU A 4 43.42 30.34 29.08
CA LEU A 4 42.65 30.83 27.93
C LEU A 4 42.70 29.88 26.73
N MET A 5 43.80 29.11 26.58
CA MET A 5 43.91 28.08 25.53
C MET A 5 43.08 26.85 25.86
N TRP A 6 43.01 26.45 27.14
CA TRP A 6 42.15 25.37 27.61
C TRP A 6 40.66 25.68 27.41
N ASP A 7 40.22 26.88 27.82
CA ASP A 7 38.81 27.31 27.69
C ASP A 7 38.35 27.54 26.24
N ARG A 8 39.28 27.71 25.29
CA ARG A 8 38.97 27.72 23.85
C ARG A 8 38.83 26.31 23.29
N GLY A 9 39.77 25.42 23.59
CA GLY A 9 39.72 24.02 23.13
C GLY A 9 38.50 23.25 23.64
N VAL A 10 38.05 23.50 24.88
CA VAL A 10 36.81 22.92 25.41
C VAL A 10 35.56 23.47 24.70
N ARG A 11 35.58 24.74 24.29
CA ARG A 11 34.45 25.39 23.62
C ARG A 11 34.31 24.94 22.17
N ASP A 12 35.44 24.82 21.47
CA ASP A 12 35.49 24.37 20.07
C ASP A 12 35.06 22.89 19.96
N THR A 13 35.45 22.05 20.93
CA THR A 13 35.03 20.64 20.99
C THR A 13 33.56 20.47 21.35
N LEU A 14 32.99 21.35 22.18
CA LEU A 14 31.55 21.36 22.45
C LEU A 14 30.76 21.76 21.20
N HIS A 15 31.20 22.82 20.50
CA HIS A 15 30.56 23.32 19.28
C HIS A 15 30.61 22.30 18.13
N ASP A 16 31.69 21.52 17.99
CA ASP A 16 31.80 20.45 16.99
C ASP A 16 30.85 19.27 17.31
N ARG A 17 30.66 18.95 18.59
CA ARG A 17 29.70 17.92 19.04
C ARG A 17 28.27 18.35 18.76
N ASP A 18 27.92 19.59 19.05
CA ASP A 18 26.59 20.13 18.80
C ASP A 18 26.29 20.19 17.29
N ALA A 19 27.26 20.58 16.47
CA ALA A 19 27.12 20.58 15.01
C ALA A 19 26.91 19.15 14.45
N LYS A 20 27.64 18.15 14.97
CA LYS A 20 27.46 16.75 14.60
C LYS A 20 26.09 16.20 15.04
N ALA A 21 25.65 16.54 16.25
CA ALA A 21 24.34 16.17 16.76
C ALA A 21 23.21 16.76 15.90
N MET A 22 23.30 18.05 15.55
CA MET A 22 22.32 18.71 14.69
C MET A 22 22.25 18.09 13.29
N LYS A 23 23.39 17.71 12.71
CA LYS A 23 23.43 17.01 11.41
C LYS A 23 22.75 15.63 11.47
N LEU A 24 22.93 14.91 12.58
CA LEU A 24 22.27 13.62 12.79
C LEU A 24 20.76 13.78 12.94
N VAL A 25 20.31 14.78 13.72
CA VAL A 25 18.89 15.09 13.91
C VAL A 25 18.25 15.47 12.57
N SER A 26 18.90 16.34 11.77
CA SER A 26 18.41 16.70 10.44
C SER A 26 18.24 15.47 9.55
N LYS A 27 19.25 14.59 9.50
CA LYS A 27 19.18 13.36 8.70
C LYS A 27 18.03 12.46 9.14
N VAL A 28 17.84 12.27 10.44
CA VAL A 28 16.74 11.45 10.98
C VAL A 28 15.39 12.06 10.64
N LEU A 29 15.25 13.39 10.69
CA LEU A 29 14.03 14.07 10.30
C LEU A 29 13.75 13.94 8.80
N ASP A 30 14.77 14.02 7.95
CA ASP A 30 14.65 13.79 6.51
C ASP A 30 14.23 12.35 6.21
N ASP A 31 14.81 11.37 6.89
CA ASP A 31 14.45 9.95 6.76
C ASP A 31 13.00 9.70 7.23
N ILE A 32 12.58 10.29 8.36
CA ILE A 32 11.20 10.21 8.86
C ILE A 32 10.23 10.88 7.88
N TYR A 33 10.58 12.06 7.37
CA TYR A 33 9.76 12.78 6.39
C TYR A 33 9.63 11.97 5.10
N GLY A 34 10.72 11.43 4.58
CA GLY A 34 10.76 10.56 3.42
C GLY A 34 9.92 9.30 3.61
N ALA A 35 10.05 8.64 4.78
CA ALA A 35 9.23 7.48 5.12
C ALA A 35 7.74 7.82 5.21
N ARG A 36 7.37 8.95 5.84
CA ARG A 36 5.97 9.41 5.93
C ARG A 36 5.39 9.76 4.57
N LYS A 37 6.16 10.45 3.72
CA LYS A 37 5.74 10.76 2.34
C LYS A 37 5.54 9.48 1.54
N SER A 38 6.47 8.53 1.59
CA SER A 38 6.31 7.22 0.95
C SER A 38 5.13 6.42 1.52
N ASN A 39 4.84 6.54 2.81
CA ASN A 39 3.69 5.93 3.45
C ASN A 39 2.36 6.56 2.99
N LYS A 40 2.34 7.86 2.64
CA LYS A 40 1.16 8.54 2.08
C LYS A 40 0.81 8.06 0.66
N TYR A 41 1.79 7.52 -0.08
CA TYR A 41 1.64 7.10 -1.49
C TYR A 41 1.93 5.61 -1.69
N ARG A 42 1.69 4.79 -0.65
CA ARG A 42 2.20 3.42 -0.57
C ARG A 42 1.73 2.50 -1.69
N ILE A 43 0.64 2.88 -2.37
CA ILE A 43 0.17 2.59 -3.75
C ILE A 43 -1.10 3.42 -4.02
N SER A 44 -1.76 3.92 -2.95
CA SER A 44 -2.93 4.81 -3.00
C SER A 44 -2.75 6.04 -3.89
N GLY A 45 -3.70 6.24 -4.82
CA GLY A 45 -3.78 7.45 -5.66
C GLY A 45 -3.00 7.41 -6.97
N SER A 46 -2.45 6.25 -7.38
CA SER A 46 -1.84 6.08 -8.70
C SER A 46 -2.39 4.82 -9.38
N LYS A 47 -3.23 5.02 -10.40
CA LYS A 47 -3.80 3.94 -11.22
C LYS A 47 -2.71 3.03 -11.82
N ASP A 48 -1.59 3.61 -12.24
CA ASP A 48 -0.45 2.85 -12.78
C ASP A 48 0.17 1.92 -11.73
N ARG A 49 0.36 2.40 -10.49
CA ARG A 49 0.90 1.56 -9.41
C ARG A 49 -0.05 0.45 -9.02
N PHE A 50 -1.35 0.73 -9.00
CA PHE A 50 -2.38 -0.29 -8.81
C PHE A 50 -2.31 -1.35 -9.91
N TYR A 51 -2.19 -0.94 -11.16
CA TYR A 51 -2.04 -1.84 -12.30
C TYR A 51 -0.80 -2.74 -12.17
N PHE A 52 0.37 -2.16 -11.89
CA PHE A 52 1.61 -2.93 -11.69
C PHE A 52 1.50 -3.92 -10.53
N LEU A 53 0.82 -3.54 -9.45
CA LEU A 53 0.57 -4.43 -8.32
C LEU A 53 -0.27 -5.63 -8.75
N LEU A 54 -1.39 -5.42 -9.42
CA LEU A 54 -2.27 -6.51 -9.89
C LEU A 54 -1.52 -7.49 -10.79
N TRP A 55 -0.70 -6.97 -11.72
CA TRP A 55 0.12 -7.80 -12.61
C TRP A 55 1.18 -8.61 -11.86
N SER A 56 1.87 -7.99 -10.90
CA SER A 56 2.85 -8.72 -10.07
C SER A 56 2.20 -9.83 -9.25
N LEU A 57 0.99 -9.61 -8.74
CA LEU A 57 0.25 -10.60 -7.97
C LEU A 57 -0.28 -11.73 -8.84
N ARG A 58 -0.76 -11.41 -10.05
CA ARG A 58 -1.23 -12.39 -11.05
C ARG A 58 -0.18 -13.47 -11.34
N ASP A 59 1.09 -13.10 -11.42
CA ASP A 59 2.17 -14.04 -11.76
C ASP A 59 2.71 -14.78 -10.52
N SER A 60 2.19 -14.50 -9.33
CA SER A 60 2.66 -15.11 -8.09
C SER A 60 2.02 -16.48 -7.84
N THR A 61 2.87 -17.45 -7.50
CA THR A 61 2.47 -18.82 -7.15
C THR A 61 2.22 -19.02 -5.66
N ARG A 62 2.35 -17.96 -4.85
CA ARG A 62 2.17 -18.02 -3.39
C ARG A 62 0.78 -18.53 -3.02
N ARG A 63 0.73 -19.38 -2.00
CA ARG A 63 -0.50 -19.95 -1.45
C ARG A 63 -0.70 -19.44 -0.03
N CYS A 64 -1.96 -19.21 0.33
CA CYS A 64 -2.37 -18.93 1.70
C CYS A 64 -3.12 -20.16 2.25
N TYR A 65 -3.01 -20.37 3.56
CA TYR A 65 -3.76 -21.43 4.24
C TYR A 65 -5.23 -21.03 4.41
N ASP A 66 -5.46 -19.78 4.81
CA ASP A 66 -6.77 -19.15 4.84
C ASP A 66 -7.03 -18.46 3.48
N PRO A 67 -8.11 -18.80 2.77
CA PRO A 67 -8.48 -18.12 1.52
C PRO A 67 -8.67 -16.60 1.68
N ALA A 68 -9.17 -16.13 2.82
CA ALA A 68 -9.38 -14.70 3.05
C ALA A 68 -8.06 -13.92 3.10
N ASP A 69 -6.95 -14.56 3.45
CA ASP A 69 -5.63 -13.92 3.50
C ASP A 69 -5.11 -13.53 2.11
N TYR A 70 -5.64 -14.12 1.02
CA TYR A 70 -5.36 -13.63 -0.33
C TYR A 70 -5.78 -12.17 -0.51
N VAL A 71 -6.87 -11.75 0.15
CA VAL A 71 -7.38 -10.37 0.11
C VAL A 71 -6.67 -9.49 1.13
N TYR A 72 -6.57 -9.92 2.39
CA TYR A 72 -5.99 -9.09 3.46
C TYR A 72 -4.53 -8.70 3.21
N GLY A 73 -3.75 -9.53 2.51
CA GLY A 73 -2.37 -9.19 2.13
C GLY A 73 -2.27 -7.95 1.23
N VAL A 74 -3.30 -7.70 0.40
CA VAL A 74 -3.30 -6.61 -0.58
C VAL A 74 -3.98 -5.35 -0.06
N LEU A 75 -4.96 -5.49 0.85
CA LEU A 75 -5.58 -4.36 1.54
C LEU A 75 -4.54 -3.45 2.20
N GLY A 76 -3.52 -4.04 2.84
CA GLY A 76 -2.43 -3.28 3.46
C GLY A 76 -1.58 -2.48 2.46
N MET A 77 -1.45 -2.93 1.22
CA MET A 77 -0.72 -2.22 0.16
C MET A 77 -1.55 -1.08 -0.44
N LEU A 78 -2.87 -1.27 -0.56
CA LEU A 78 -3.80 -0.30 -1.11
C LEU A 78 -4.31 0.74 -0.09
N GLN A 79 -4.03 0.53 1.19
CA GLN A 79 -4.57 1.31 2.32
C GLN A 79 -6.10 1.26 2.42
N ILE A 80 -6.73 0.24 1.84
CA ILE A 80 -8.16 -0.01 1.95
C ILE A 80 -8.42 -0.70 3.29
N LYS A 81 -9.42 -0.21 4.03
CA LYS A 81 -9.83 -0.79 5.31
C LYS A 81 -11.12 -1.56 5.14
N ILE A 82 -11.07 -2.86 5.43
CA ILE A 82 -12.23 -3.75 5.44
C ILE A 82 -12.20 -4.52 6.77
N PRO A 83 -13.34 -4.74 7.44
CA PRO A 83 -13.38 -5.58 8.63
C PRO A 83 -12.86 -6.99 8.37
N ARG A 84 -12.32 -7.63 9.42
CA ARG A 84 -12.06 -9.08 9.42
C ARG A 84 -13.41 -9.82 9.36
N MET A 85 -13.57 -10.74 8.42
CA MET A 85 -14.79 -11.55 8.27
C MET A 85 -14.41 -13.03 8.14
N ASP A 86 -15.31 -13.91 8.60
CA ASP A 86 -15.08 -15.36 8.59
C ASP A 86 -15.38 -16.01 7.24
N ASP A 87 -16.26 -15.43 6.42
CA ASP A 87 -16.58 -15.91 5.08
C ASP A 87 -15.62 -15.28 4.05
N PRO A 88 -14.73 -16.07 3.40
CA PRO A 88 -13.80 -15.54 2.41
C PRO A 88 -14.49 -14.91 1.19
N ASN A 89 -15.67 -15.40 0.80
CA ASN A 89 -16.41 -14.83 -0.32
C ASN A 89 -17.06 -13.49 0.06
N ALA A 90 -17.46 -13.31 1.32
CA ALA A 90 -17.86 -12.00 1.84
C ALA A 90 -16.70 -11.00 1.84
N VAL A 91 -15.49 -11.43 2.25
CA VAL A 91 -14.27 -10.60 2.20
C VAL A 91 -13.97 -10.16 0.77
N TRP A 92 -14.09 -11.08 -0.19
CA TRP A 92 -13.90 -10.79 -1.61
C TRP A 92 -14.89 -9.74 -2.14
N ARG A 93 -16.18 -9.91 -1.85
CA ARG A 93 -17.22 -8.92 -2.22
C ARG A 93 -16.92 -7.54 -1.66
N HIS A 94 -16.51 -7.45 -0.40
CA HIS A 94 -16.14 -6.18 0.22
C HIS A 94 -14.93 -5.54 -0.46
N LEU A 95 -13.93 -6.32 -0.88
CA LEU A 95 -12.81 -5.80 -1.65
C LEU A 95 -13.30 -5.17 -2.95
N LEU A 96 -14.17 -5.86 -3.70
CA LEU A 96 -14.67 -5.35 -4.97
C LEU A 96 -15.48 -4.06 -4.80
N MET A 97 -16.34 -3.97 -3.77
CA MET A 97 -17.06 -2.73 -3.43
C MET A 97 -16.09 -1.60 -3.09
N ALA A 98 -15.07 -1.89 -2.27
CA ALA A 98 -14.07 -0.89 -1.92
C ALA A 98 -13.22 -0.45 -3.11
N LEU A 99 -12.99 -1.33 -4.09
CA LEU A 99 -12.31 -1.00 -5.34
C LEU A 99 -13.19 -0.15 -6.27
N ASP A 100 -14.50 -0.41 -6.30
CA ASP A 100 -15.45 0.43 -7.03
C ASP A 100 -15.42 1.87 -6.50
N ASP A 101 -15.35 2.04 -5.17
CA ASP A 101 -15.24 3.36 -4.54
C ASP A 101 -13.84 3.98 -4.70
N TYR A 102 -12.78 3.19 -4.55
CA TYR A 102 -11.39 3.65 -4.68
C TYR A 102 -11.07 4.17 -6.10
N MET A 103 -11.82 3.72 -7.11
CA MET A 103 -11.61 4.06 -8.52
C MET A 103 -12.60 5.06 -9.10
N LYS A 104 -13.54 5.57 -8.29
CA LYS A 104 -14.31 6.77 -8.63
C LYS A 104 -13.33 7.94 -8.56
N ASP A 105 -12.83 8.39 -9.71
CA ASP A 105 -12.12 9.67 -9.78
C ASP A 105 -13.12 10.77 -9.41
N ASP A 106 -12.63 11.81 -8.72
CA ASP A 106 -13.44 13.00 -8.40
C ASP A 106 -13.91 13.76 -9.67
N ASP A 107 -13.39 13.41 -10.87
CA ASP A 107 -13.65 14.10 -12.14
C ASP A 107 -14.40 13.25 -13.20
N ASP A 108 -14.68 11.95 -12.96
CA ASP A 108 -15.37 11.08 -13.94
C ASP A 108 -16.86 10.90 -13.60
N GLU A 109 -17.70 11.90 -13.94
CA GLU A 109 -19.17 11.77 -13.89
C GLU A 109 -19.73 10.70 -14.86
N ASP A 110 -18.91 10.18 -15.78
CA ASP A 110 -19.38 9.43 -16.96
C ASP A 110 -19.29 7.90 -16.85
N ARG A 111 -19.00 7.34 -15.66
CA ARG A 111 -19.07 5.87 -15.42
C ARG A 111 -20.48 5.32 -15.23
N SER A 112 -21.52 6.12 -15.51
CA SER A 112 -22.95 5.83 -15.31
C SER A 112 -23.48 4.53 -15.97
N GLY A 113 -22.70 3.84 -16.81
CA GLY A 113 -23.12 2.60 -17.49
C GLY A 113 -22.21 1.38 -17.35
N SER A 114 -21.08 1.45 -16.64
CA SER A 114 -20.20 0.29 -16.49
C SER A 114 -20.66 -0.61 -15.33
N PRO A 115 -20.75 -1.94 -15.51
CA PRO A 115 -21.08 -2.86 -14.41
C PRO A 115 -20.09 -2.70 -13.26
N SER A 116 -20.59 -2.65 -12.03
CA SER A 116 -19.77 -2.55 -10.82
C SER A 116 -18.90 -3.80 -10.69
N CYS A 117 -17.69 -3.69 -10.16
CA CYS A 117 -16.86 -4.86 -9.88
C CYS A 117 -17.60 -5.85 -8.98
N VAL A 118 -18.37 -5.35 -8.00
CA VAL A 118 -19.17 -6.18 -7.10
C VAL A 118 -20.20 -7.05 -7.82
N ASP A 119 -20.77 -6.58 -8.95
CA ASP A 119 -21.75 -7.35 -9.73
C ASP A 119 -21.17 -8.65 -10.30
N ARG A 120 -19.85 -8.72 -10.37
CA ARG A 120 -19.09 -9.86 -10.89
C ARG A 120 -18.40 -10.65 -9.77
N ALA A 121 -18.75 -10.43 -8.51
CA ALA A 121 -18.12 -11.09 -7.38
C ALA A 121 -18.21 -12.62 -7.45
N ASP A 122 -19.30 -13.15 -7.99
CA ASP A 122 -19.58 -14.59 -8.04
C ASP A 122 -18.77 -15.33 -9.12
N ILE A 123 -17.97 -14.63 -9.94
CA ILE A 123 -17.06 -15.25 -10.93
C ILE A 123 -15.98 -16.10 -10.25
N ILE A 124 -15.68 -15.81 -8.98
CA ILE A 124 -14.69 -16.53 -8.20
C ILE A 124 -15.29 -16.98 -6.87
N ASP A 125 -15.01 -18.24 -6.53
CA ASP A 125 -15.17 -18.78 -5.19
C ASP A 125 -13.78 -18.81 -4.55
N LEU A 126 -13.54 -17.90 -3.59
CA LEU A 126 -12.24 -17.71 -2.97
C LEU A 126 -11.80 -18.99 -2.23
N CYS A 127 -12.74 -19.75 -1.67
CA CYS A 127 -12.47 -21.03 -1.02
C CYS A 127 -11.88 -22.09 -1.97
N LYS A 128 -12.07 -21.93 -3.29
CA LYS A 128 -11.52 -22.83 -4.32
C LYS A 128 -10.24 -22.27 -4.97
N ALA A 129 -9.76 -21.11 -4.54
CA ALA A 129 -8.59 -20.49 -5.12
C ALA A 129 -7.30 -21.27 -4.81
N LYS A 130 -6.53 -21.59 -5.84
CA LYS A 130 -5.32 -22.42 -5.71
C LYS A 130 -4.09 -21.65 -5.21
N ASN A 131 -4.02 -20.37 -5.55
CA ASN A 131 -2.93 -19.46 -5.22
C ASN A 131 -3.38 -18.01 -5.44
N ILE A 132 -2.55 -17.06 -5.02
CA ILE A 132 -2.82 -15.64 -5.16
C ILE A 132 -2.92 -15.23 -6.64
N GLY A 133 -2.09 -15.79 -7.52
CA GLY A 133 -2.10 -15.47 -8.95
C GLY A 133 -3.44 -15.77 -9.61
N TYR A 134 -4.09 -16.87 -9.24
CA TYR A 134 -5.44 -17.22 -9.70
C TYR A 134 -6.47 -16.15 -9.29
N VAL A 135 -6.45 -15.71 -8.03
CA VAL A 135 -7.37 -14.69 -7.51
C VAL A 135 -7.18 -13.37 -8.25
N TYR A 136 -5.94 -12.90 -8.38
CA TYR A 136 -5.65 -11.60 -8.98
C TYR A 136 -5.74 -11.61 -10.51
N LYS A 137 -5.60 -12.76 -11.17
CA LYS A 137 -6.00 -12.93 -12.56
C LYS A 137 -7.50 -12.69 -12.74
N LYS A 138 -8.34 -13.28 -11.87
CA LYS A 138 -9.79 -13.05 -11.89
C LYS A 138 -10.16 -11.61 -11.57
N LEU A 139 -9.44 -10.96 -10.66
CA LEU A 139 -9.64 -9.53 -10.40
C LEU A 139 -9.41 -8.68 -11.65
N ILE A 140 -8.33 -8.95 -12.41
CA ILE A 140 -8.02 -8.27 -13.66
C ILE A 140 -9.12 -8.52 -14.70
N GLU A 141 -9.60 -9.76 -14.85
CA GLU A 141 -10.71 -10.11 -15.76
C GLU A 141 -11.99 -9.34 -15.39
N ILE A 142 -12.35 -9.29 -14.09
CA ILE A 142 -13.49 -8.53 -13.59
C ILE A 142 -13.34 -7.04 -13.92
N TYR A 143 -12.17 -6.48 -13.60
CA TYR A 143 -11.91 -5.04 -13.64
C TYR A 143 -11.76 -4.49 -15.06
N PHE A 144 -11.02 -5.18 -15.93
CA PHE A 144 -10.77 -4.72 -17.30
C PHE A 144 -11.71 -5.35 -18.33
N GLY A 145 -12.58 -6.28 -17.92
CA GLY A 145 -13.54 -6.93 -18.82
C GLY A 145 -12.90 -7.87 -19.86
N PHE A 146 -11.66 -8.31 -19.65
CA PHE A 146 -11.05 -9.33 -20.50
C PHE A 146 -11.78 -10.67 -20.28
N LYS A 147 -12.39 -11.20 -21.34
CA LYS A 147 -12.95 -12.56 -21.39
C LYS A 147 -11.87 -13.59 -21.69
#